data_AF-A0AAU4DB73-F1
#
_entry.id   AF-A0AAU4DB73-F1
#
_cell.length_a   1.000
_cell.length_b   1.000
_cell.length_c   1.000
_cell.angle_alpha   90.00
_cell.angle_beta   90.00
_cell.angle_gamma   90.00
#
_symmetry.space_group_name_H-M   'P 1'
#
loop_
_entity.id
_entity.type
_entity.pdbx_description
1 polymer ?
#
loop_
_entity_poly.entity_id
_entity_poly.type
_entity_poly.pdbx_seq_one_letter_code
_entity_poly.pdbx_strand_id
1 'polypeptide(L)'
;MGRPRTFDEEAILDRAMLLFWRKGYEATTMNDLVEDLGLGRGSIYAAFGDKHRLFLLALGRYLGRQDDLLASSFDDRGPALAQLRQLFERLLQTDSFCSGSGCFSVNSIAELLPNDREVAELAQRSLRRAEQTFAAQLDRARSSGELSPTVSPAEAAHLLVTLVQGLQIMRKVDPDPARTGACLDSAFALLRPHPRADGAPTPEPAAVPDLALS
;
A
#
# COMPACT_ATOMS: atom_id res chain seq x y z
N MET A 1 -28.37 -20.02 25.42
CA MET A 1 -29.00 -19.03 24.51
C MET A 1 -28.43 -17.66 24.84
N GLY A 2 -27.53 -17.15 24.00
CA GLY A 2 -26.87 -15.86 24.21
C GLY A 2 -27.82 -14.71 23.90
N ARG A 3 -27.89 -13.73 24.81
CA ARG A 3 -28.63 -12.49 24.62
C ARG A 3 -28.16 -11.81 23.31
N PRO A 4 -29.06 -11.31 22.44
CA PRO A 4 -28.65 -10.63 21.21
C PRO A 4 -27.71 -9.47 21.54
N ARG A 5 -26.62 -9.35 20.77
CA ARG A 5 -25.62 -8.29 20.92
C ARG A 5 -26.31 -6.94 20.73
N THR A 6 -26.15 -6.04 21.70
CA THR A 6 -26.84 -4.73 21.76
C THR A 6 -26.09 -3.60 21.03
N PHE A 7 -25.03 -3.92 20.29
CA PHE A 7 -24.19 -2.94 19.59
C PHE A 7 -23.88 -3.40 18.17
N ASP A 8 -23.57 -2.44 17.31
CA ASP A 8 -23.13 -2.68 15.94
C ASP A 8 -21.63 -3.05 15.94
N GLU A 9 -21.34 -4.31 15.63
CA GLU A 9 -19.97 -4.84 15.61
C GLU A 9 -19.08 -4.15 14.59
N GLU A 10 -19.63 -3.78 13.42
CA GLU A 10 -18.86 -3.16 12.34
C GLU A 10 -18.41 -1.75 12.75
N ALA A 11 -19.30 -1.01 13.41
CA ALA A 11 -18.99 0.30 13.98
C ALA A 11 -17.96 0.20 15.12
N ILE A 12 -17.99 -0.88 15.92
CA ILE A 12 -16.98 -1.11 16.97
C ILE A 12 -15.62 -1.48 16.36
N LEU A 13 -15.59 -2.33 15.34
CA LEU A 13 -14.35 -2.65 14.62
C LEU A 13 -13.74 -1.41 13.96
N ASP A 14 -14.57 -0.47 13.48
CA ASP A 14 -14.10 0.81 12.97
C ASP A 14 -13.40 1.66 14.02
N ARG A 15 -13.99 1.77 15.21
CA ARG A 15 -13.36 2.49 16.32
C ARG A 15 -12.08 1.82 16.76
N ALA A 16 -12.09 0.49 16.90
CA ALA A 16 -10.91 -0.29 17.26
C ALA A 16 -9.78 -0.10 16.24
N MET A 17 -10.10 -0.18 14.94
CA MET A 17 -9.16 0.09 13.84
C MET A 17 -8.55 1.49 13.98
N LEU A 18 -9.37 2.53 14.16
CA LEU A 18 -8.88 3.90 14.30
C LEU A 18 -8.02 4.09 15.57
N LEU A 19 -8.38 3.45 16.69
CA LEU A 19 -7.58 3.50 17.92
C LEU A 19 -6.22 2.84 17.73
N PHE A 20 -6.19 1.60 17.24
CA PHE A 20 -4.94 0.89 16.97
C PHE A 20 -4.08 1.59 15.93
N TRP A 21 -4.70 2.20 14.91
CA TRP A 21 -3.97 2.95 13.89
C TRP A 21 -3.26 4.17 14.48
N ARG A 22 -3.91 4.90 15.40
CA ARG A 22 -3.31 6.07 16.06
C ARG A 22 -2.27 5.71 17.12
N LYS A 23 -2.54 4.68 17.95
CA LYS A 23 -1.71 4.37 19.13
C LYS A 23 -0.68 3.26 18.91
N GLY A 24 -0.85 2.42 17.88
CA GLY A 24 -0.16 1.13 17.76
C GLY A 24 -0.82 0.05 18.61
N TYR A 25 -0.54 -1.21 18.29
CA TYR A 25 -1.07 -2.36 19.02
C TYR A 25 -0.53 -2.43 20.46
N GLU A 26 0.78 -2.29 20.64
CA GLU A 26 1.44 -2.48 21.93
C GLU A 26 1.05 -1.38 22.93
N ALA A 27 1.02 -0.13 22.46
CA ALA A 27 0.64 1.03 23.28
C ALA A 27 -0.87 1.12 23.56
N THR A 28 -1.70 0.30 22.92
CA THR A 28 -3.14 0.23 23.21
C THR A 28 -3.41 -0.74 24.35
N THR A 29 -4.01 -0.24 25.42
CA THR A 29 -4.38 -1.05 26.60
C THR A 29 -5.84 -1.49 26.56
N MET A 30 -6.21 -2.47 27.40
CA MET A 30 -7.61 -2.85 27.57
C MET A 30 -8.49 -1.72 28.15
N ASN A 31 -7.91 -0.77 28.89
CA ASN A 31 -8.65 0.39 29.38
C ASN A 31 -8.97 1.36 28.24
N ASP A 32 -7.98 1.63 27.37
CA ASP A 32 -8.21 2.45 26.18
C ASP A 32 -9.33 1.87 25.31
N LEU A 33 -9.36 0.55 25.14
CA LEU A 33 -10.42 -0.12 24.38
C LEU A 33 -11.79 0.00 25.05
N VAL A 34 -11.88 -0.11 26.37
CA VAL A 34 -13.15 0.09 27.08
C VAL A 34 -13.66 1.51 26.88
N GLU A 35 -12.78 2.49 27.00
CA GLU A 35 -13.11 3.91 26.88
C GLU A 35 -13.49 4.31 25.44
N ASP A 36 -12.66 3.97 24.45
CA ASP A 36 -12.84 4.40 23.05
C ASP A 36 -13.98 3.63 22.35
N LEU A 37 -14.18 2.35 22.69
CA LEU A 37 -15.26 1.54 22.12
C LEU A 37 -16.61 1.78 22.81
N GLY A 38 -16.61 2.33 24.03
CA GLY A 38 -17.81 2.51 24.83
C GLY A 38 -18.45 1.19 25.28
N LEU A 39 -17.65 0.13 25.40
CA LEU A 39 -18.08 -1.21 25.78
C LEU A 39 -17.45 -1.63 27.11
N GLY A 40 -18.23 -2.31 27.95
CA GLY A 40 -17.67 -2.96 29.14
C GLY A 40 -16.65 -4.04 28.76
N ARG A 41 -15.60 -4.21 29.57
CA ARG A 41 -14.52 -5.17 29.33
C ARG A 41 -15.03 -6.60 29.03
N GLY A 42 -16.03 -7.06 29.78
CA GLY A 42 -16.65 -8.37 29.56
C GLY A 42 -17.34 -8.51 28.19
N SER A 43 -17.93 -7.43 27.67
CA SER A 43 -18.55 -7.41 26.34
C SER A 43 -17.51 -7.48 25.23
N ILE A 44 -16.36 -6.80 25.40
CA ILE A 44 -15.24 -6.88 24.45
C ILE A 44 -14.73 -8.33 24.40
N TYR A 45 -14.49 -8.94 25.56
CA TYR A 45 -14.04 -10.34 25.62
C TYR A 45 -15.04 -11.33 25.02
N ALA A 46 -16.33 -11.17 25.34
CA ALA A 46 -17.37 -12.03 24.81
C ALA A 46 -17.61 -11.86 23.30
N ALA A 47 -17.33 -10.67 22.76
CA ALA A 47 -17.58 -10.37 21.36
C ALA A 47 -16.41 -10.70 20.45
N PHE A 48 -15.21 -10.32 20.86
CA PHE A 48 -14.01 -10.30 20.01
C PHE A 48 -12.89 -11.20 20.53
N GLY A 49 -13.05 -11.83 21.69
CA GLY A 49 -11.96 -12.57 22.34
C GLY A 49 -10.99 -11.58 23.00
N ASP A 50 -9.70 -11.70 22.76
CA ASP A 50 -8.70 -10.83 23.38
C ASP A 50 -8.36 -9.59 22.53
N LYS A 51 -7.43 -8.78 23.05
CA LYS A 51 -6.89 -7.59 22.36
C LYS A 51 -6.33 -7.94 20.99
N HIS A 52 -5.62 -9.06 20.90
CA HIS A 52 -4.95 -9.50 19.68
C HIS A 52 -5.96 -9.90 18.62
N ARG A 53 -6.98 -10.69 18.99
CA ARG A 53 -8.05 -11.07 18.07
C ARG A 53 -8.84 -9.86 17.59
N LEU A 54 -9.15 -8.90 18.46
CA LEU A 54 -9.79 -7.63 18.06
C LEU A 54 -8.90 -6.84 17.10
N PHE A 55 -7.59 -6.80 17.34
CA PHE A 55 -6.62 -6.16 16.44
C PHE A 55 -6.59 -6.83 15.05
N LEU A 56 -6.55 -8.16 14.99
CA LEU A 56 -6.58 -8.89 13.71
C LEU A 56 -7.87 -8.63 12.92
N LEU A 57 -9.02 -8.53 13.60
CA LEU A 57 -10.29 -8.17 12.97
C LEU A 57 -10.26 -6.73 12.43
N ALA A 58 -9.71 -5.80 13.20
CA ALA A 58 -9.54 -4.41 12.77
C ALA A 58 -8.58 -4.27 11.59
N LEU A 59 -7.44 -4.99 11.59
CA LEU A 59 -6.50 -5.03 10.47
C LEU A 59 -7.16 -5.67 9.23
N GLY A 60 -7.84 -6.80 9.41
CA GLY A 60 -8.59 -7.44 8.33
C GLY A 60 -9.63 -6.52 7.71
N ARG A 61 -10.34 -5.74 8.53
CA ARG A 61 -11.30 -4.72 8.06
C ARG A 61 -10.63 -3.63 7.23
N TYR A 62 -9.49 -3.11 7.69
CA TYR A 62 -8.71 -2.14 6.92
C TYR A 62 -8.28 -2.70 5.56
N LEU A 63 -7.76 -3.92 5.54
CA LEU A 63 -7.32 -4.59 4.30
C LEU A 63 -8.51 -4.86 3.36
N GLY A 64 -9.67 -5.23 3.89
CA GLY A 64 -10.90 -5.36 3.09
C GLY A 64 -11.32 -4.06 2.40
N ARG A 65 -11.18 -2.92 3.08
CA ARG A 65 -11.43 -1.60 2.46
C ARG A 65 -10.43 -1.27 1.36
N GLN A 66 -9.17 -1.65 1.53
CA GLN A 66 -8.17 -1.48 0.48
C GLN A 66 -8.51 -2.36 -0.73
N ASP A 67 -8.98 -3.58 -0.49
CA ASP A 67 -9.42 -4.49 -1.53
C ASP A 67 -10.64 -3.96 -2.32
N ASP A 68 -11.61 -3.35 -1.63
CA ASP A 68 -12.76 -2.69 -2.26
C ASP A 68 -12.34 -1.46 -3.07
N LEU A 69 -11.38 -0.67 -2.56
CA LEU A 69 -10.80 0.45 -3.29
C LEU A 69 -10.11 -0.05 -4.57
N LEU A 70 -9.30 -1.10 -4.50
CA LEU A 70 -8.66 -1.71 -5.66
C LEU A 70 -9.70 -2.18 -6.70
N ALA A 71 -10.73 -2.89 -6.26
CA ALA A 71 -11.77 -3.42 -7.14
C ALA A 71 -12.59 -2.34 -7.85
N SER A 72 -12.79 -1.19 -7.22
CA SER A 72 -13.55 -0.06 -7.77
C SER A 72 -12.69 0.95 -8.54
N SER A 73 -11.36 0.78 -8.57
CA SER A 73 -10.43 1.77 -9.12
C SER A 73 -10.19 1.67 -10.62
N PHE A 74 -10.60 0.58 -11.26
CA PHE A 74 -10.27 0.26 -12.64
C PHE A 74 -11.51 -0.01 -13.49
N ASP A 75 -11.60 0.64 -14.65
CA ASP A 75 -12.60 0.39 -15.70
C ASP A 75 -11.96 0.16 -17.06
N ASP A 76 -12.68 -0.44 -18.00
CA ASP A 76 -12.21 -0.79 -19.36
C ASP A 76 -12.06 0.37 -20.36
N ARG A 77 -12.41 1.60 -19.96
CA ARG A 77 -12.54 2.73 -20.89
C ARG A 77 -11.42 3.77 -20.76
N GLY A 78 -10.81 3.90 -19.58
CA GLY A 78 -9.75 4.88 -19.33
C GLY A 78 -8.31 4.39 -19.61
N PRO A 79 -7.32 5.30 -19.74
CA PRO A 79 -5.90 4.91 -19.84
C PRO A 79 -5.44 4.18 -18.58
N ALA A 80 -4.82 3.01 -18.76
CA ALA A 80 -4.54 2.11 -17.66
C ALA A 80 -3.54 2.70 -16.65
N LEU A 81 -2.49 3.38 -17.13
CA LEU A 81 -1.50 4.02 -16.26
C LEU A 81 -2.08 5.23 -15.52
N ALA A 82 -3.01 5.96 -16.14
CA ALA A 82 -3.66 7.10 -15.49
C ALA A 82 -4.54 6.64 -14.32
N GLN A 83 -5.31 5.56 -14.51
CA GLN A 83 -6.14 4.99 -13.44
C GLN A 83 -5.29 4.45 -12.28
N LEU A 84 -4.17 3.77 -12.59
CA LEU A 84 -3.24 3.29 -11.57
C LEU A 84 -2.62 4.44 -10.76
N ARG A 85 -2.25 5.54 -11.44
CA ARG A 85 -1.78 6.75 -10.76
C ARG A 85 -2.84 7.36 -9.84
N GLN A 86 -4.08 7.50 -10.31
CA GLN A 86 -5.17 8.05 -9.51
C GLN A 86 -5.46 7.20 -8.26
N LEU A 87 -5.36 5.87 -8.38
CA LEU A 87 -5.42 4.99 -7.21
C LEU A 87 -4.34 5.33 -6.19
N PHE A 88 -3.09 5.56 -6.63
CA PHE A 88 -1.98 5.86 -5.73
C PHE A 88 -2.23 7.18 -4.99
N GLU A 89 -2.73 8.19 -5.71
CA GLU A 89 -3.15 9.47 -5.11
C GLU A 89 -4.24 9.26 -4.04
N ARG A 90 -5.24 8.40 -4.29
CA ARG A 90 -6.29 8.06 -3.30
C ARG A 90 -5.74 7.32 -2.08
N LEU A 91 -4.85 6.35 -2.28
CA LEU A 91 -4.19 5.61 -1.19
C LEU A 91 -3.44 6.56 -0.27
N LEU A 92 -2.68 7.48 -0.86
CA LEU A 92 -1.91 8.48 -0.13
C LEU A 92 -2.82 9.50 0.58
N GLN A 93 -3.95 9.91 -0.01
CA GLN A 93 -4.92 10.77 0.66
C GLN A 93 -5.58 10.09 1.87
N THR A 94 -5.86 8.79 1.78
CA THR A 94 -6.53 8.02 2.84
C THR A 94 -5.72 8.03 4.15
N ASP A 95 -4.39 8.03 4.07
CA ASP A 95 -3.53 8.07 5.26
C ASP A 95 -3.55 9.41 6.01
N SER A 96 -4.03 10.47 5.35
CA SER A 96 -4.17 11.79 5.98
C SER A 96 -5.36 11.82 6.97
N PHE A 97 -6.32 10.90 6.85
CA PHE A 97 -7.52 10.87 7.71
C PHE A 97 -7.21 10.50 9.17
N CYS A 98 -6.14 9.74 9.44
CA CYS A 98 -5.70 9.42 10.80
C CYS A 98 -4.54 10.31 11.25
N SER A 99 -4.66 11.63 11.07
CA SER A 99 -3.69 12.61 11.59
C SER A 99 -2.24 12.36 11.13
N GLY A 100 -2.06 11.90 9.89
CA GLY A 100 -0.73 11.57 9.37
C GLY A 100 -0.13 10.28 9.94
N SER A 101 -0.95 9.35 10.44
CA SER A 101 -0.47 8.05 10.96
C SER A 101 0.19 7.17 9.88
N GLY A 102 0.09 7.52 8.59
CA GLY A 102 0.56 6.67 7.50
C GLY A 102 -0.33 5.44 7.31
N CYS A 103 0.15 4.41 6.64
CA CYS A 103 -0.63 3.20 6.36
C CYS A 103 -0.75 2.28 7.60
N PHE A 104 -1.98 1.89 7.97
CA PHE A 104 -2.23 1.01 9.12
C PHE A 104 -1.53 -0.35 8.97
N SER A 105 -1.60 -0.95 7.78
CA SER A 105 -0.95 -2.23 7.49
C SER A 105 0.56 -2.16 7.65
N VAL A 106 1.19 -1.12 7.09
CA VAL A 106 2.65 -0.94 7.15
C VAL A 106 3.13 -0.70 8.58
N ASN A 107 2.42 0.12 9.37
CA ASN A 107 2.73 0.31 10.79
C ASN A 107 2.62 -1.01 11.56
N SER A 108 1.56 -1.79 11.29
CA SER A 108 1.33 -3.09 11.94
C SER A 108 2.45 -4.09 11.65
N ILE A 109 2.92 -4.12 10.40
CA ILE A 109 4.06 -4.95 9.99
C ILE A 109 5.33 -4.55 10.74
N ALA A 110 5.62 -3.24 10.79
CA ALA A 110 6.80 -2.72 11.47
C ALA A 110 6.79 -2.96 12.99
N GLU A 111 5.61 -2.97 13.60
CA GLU A 111 5.42 -3.18 15.04
C GLU A 111 5.48 -4.66 15.45
N LEU A 112 4.88 -5.56 14.68
CA LEU A 112 4.57 -6.93 15.13
C LEU A 112 5.41 -8.04 14.48
N LEU A 113 6.06 -7.77 13.35
CA LEU A 113 6.92 -8.77 12.71
C LEU A 113 8.36 -8.74 13.25
N PRO A 114 9.04 -9.90 13.33
CA PRO A 114 8.65 -11.23 12.82
C PRO A 114 7.82 -12.09 13.78
N ASN A 115 7.40 -11.56 14.93
CA ASN A 115 6.88 -12.37 16.04
C ASN A 115 5.40 -12.77 15.90
N ASP A 116 4.64 -12.05 15.06
CA ASP A 116 3.22 -12.30 14.85
C ASP A 116 2.93 -12.94 13.49
N ARG A 117 2.69 -14.25 13.50
CA ARG A 117 2.41 -15.02 12.28
C ARG A 117 1.07 -14.66 11.65
N GLU A 118 0.03 -14.36 12.42
CA GLU A 118 -1.30 -14.05 11.87
C GLU A 118 -1.29 -12.70 11.13
N VAL A 119 -0.56 -11.71 11.67
CA VAL A 119 -0.29 -10.44 10.98
C VAL A 119 0.54 -10.67 9.72
N ALA A 120 1.58 -11.51 9.78
CA ALA A 120 2.39 -11.83 8.60
C ALA A 120 1.52 -12.44 7.48
N GLU A 121 0.62 -13.36 7.81
CA GLU A 121 -0.27 -13.99 6.85
C GLU A 121 -1.27 -13.00 6.25
N LEU A 122 -1.85 -12.09 7.04
CA LEU A 122 -2.71 -11.00 6.54
C LEU A 122 -1.96 -10.07 5.59
N ALA A 123 -0.78 -9.60 6.00
CA ALA A 123 0.07 -8.72 5.21
C ALA A 123 0.49 -9.36 3.88
N GLN A 124 0.92 -10.62 3.91
CA GLN A 124 1.29 -11.36 2.70
C GLN A 124 0.12 -11.55 1.74
N ARG A 125 -1.09 -11.83 2.24
CA ARG A 125 -2.29 -11.94 1.39
C ARG A 125 -2.60 -10.60 0.72
N SER A 126 -2.56 -9.50 1.48
CA SER A 126 -2.81 -8.15 0.94
C SER A 126 -1.75 -7.76 -0.09
N LEU A 127 -0.47 -8.00 0.19
CA LEU A 127 0.63 -7.72 -0.74
C LEU A 127 0.42 -8.44 -2.08
N ARG A 128 0.19 -9.76 -2.04
CA ARG A 128 -0.04 -10.55 -3.26
C ARG A 128 -1.25 -10.04 -4.05
N ARG A 129 -2.34 -9.67 -3.36
CA ARG A 129 -3.54 -9.15 -4.02
C ARG A 129 -3.28 -7.81 -4.71
N ALA A 130 -2.57 -6.90 -4.05
CA ALA A 130 -2.18 -5.62 -4.64
C ALA A 130 -1.27 -5.82 -5.86
N GLU A 131 -0.24 -6.67 -5.74
CA GLU A 131 0.69 -6.99 -6.84
C GLU A 131 -0.03 -7.59 -8.05
N GLN A 132 -0.92 -8.56 -7.82
CA GLN A 132 -1.72 -9.17 -8.89
C GLN A 132 -2.61 -8.14 -9.59
N THR A 133 -3.26 -7.27 -8.81
CA THR A 133 -4.12 -6.22 -9.36
C THR A 133 -3.32 -5.22 -10.19
N PHE A 134 -2.16 -4.78 -9.70
CA PHE A 134 -1.31 -3.82 -10.41
C PHE A 134 -0.69 -4.45 -11.65
N ALA A 135 -0.25 -5.71 -11.58
CA ALA A 135 0.28 -6.44 -12.72
C ALA A 135 -0.78 -6.57 -13.83
N ALA A 136 -2.02 -6.91 -13.50
CA ALA A 136 -3.12 -6.98 -14.47
C ALA A 136 -3.38 -5.62 -15.15
N GLN A 137 -3.32 -4.53 -14.38
CA GLN A 137 -3.49 -3.19 -14.92
C GLN A 137 -2.31 -2.77 -15.81
N LEU A 138 -1.08 -3.15 -15.46
CA LEU A 138 0.11 -2.93 -16.27
C LEU A 138 0.13 -3.79 -17.53
N ASP A 139 -0.40 -5.01 -17.48
CA ASP A 139 -0.60 -5.87 -18.65
C ASP A 139 -1.56 -5.25 -19.67
N ARG A 140 -2.64 -4.64 -19.16
CA ARG A 140 -3.53 -3.85 -19.99
C ARG A 140 -2.82 -2.63 -20.58
N ALA A 141 -2.05 -1.89 -19.77
CA ALA A 141 -1.26 -0.75 -20.26
C ALA A 141 -0.29 -1.15 -21.37
N ARG A 142 0.30 -2.34 -21.28
CA ARG A 142 1.14 -2.92 -22.33
C ARG A 142 0.34 -3.21 -23.60
N SER A 143 -0.85 -3.79 -23.45
CA SER A 143 -1.73 -4.13 -24.57
C SER A 143 -2.26 -2.89 -25.30
N SER A 144 -2.41 -1.75 -24.60
CA SER A 144 -2.80 -0.45 -25.18
C SER A 144 -1.62 0.39 -25.68
N GLY A 145 -0.37 -0.07 -25.51
CA GLY A 145 0.84 0.67 -25.88
C GLY A 145 1.23 1.80 -24.94
N GLU A 146 0.58 1.91 -23.76
CA GLU A 146 0.91 2.89 -22.72
C GLU A 146 2.17 2.52 -21.91
N LEU A 147 2.50 1.24 -21.82
CA LEU A 147 3.67 0.72 -21.09
C LEU A 147 4.85 0.48 -22.04
N SER A 148 6.06 0.86 -21.62
CA SER A 148 7.29 0.54 -22.34
C SER A 148 7.43 -0.98 -22.55
N PRO A 149 7.81 -1.45 -23.76
CA PRO A 149 7.95 -2.88 -24.04
C PRO A 149 9.10 -3.55 -23.27
N THR A 150 10.02 -2.77 -22.71
CA THR A 150 11.13 -3.28 -21.89
C THR A 150 10.77 -3.45 -20.42
N VAL A 151 9.57 -3.03 -20.00
CA VAL A 151 9.13 -3.11 -18.61
C VAL A 151 8.31 -4.38 -18.41
N SER A 152 8.73 -5.20 -17.45
CA SER A 152 7.95 -6.35 -17.00
C SER A 152 6.77 -5.88 -16.13
N PRO A 153 5.51 -6.20 -16.47
CA PRO A 153 4.34 -5.83 -15.66
C PRO A 153 4.42 -6.33 -14.22
N ALA A 154 4.93 -7.55 -14.01
CA ALA A 154 5.07 -8.13 -12.67
C ALA A 154 6.13 -7.39 -11.83
N GLU A 155 7.31 -7.13 -12.38
CA GLU A 155 8.39 -6.41 -11.67
C GLU A 155 8.00 -4.96 -11.39
N ALA A 156 7.35 -4.30 -12.35
CA ALA A 156 6.81 -2.96 -12.15
C ALA A 156 5.70 -2.94 -11.08
N ALA A 157 4.84 -3.96 -11.00
CA ALA A 157 3.85 -4.07 -9.93
C ALA A 157 4.53 -4.17 -8.55
N HIS A 158 5.55 -5.02 -8.40
CA HIS A 158 6.32 -5.14 -7.16
C HIS A 158 6.99 -3.81 -6.76
N LEU A 159 7.62 -3.13 -7.73
CA LEU A 159 8.23 -1.82 -7.52
C LEU A 159 7.20 -0.79 -7.05
N LEU A 160 6.05 -0.73 -7.73
CA LEU A 160 5.00 0.24 -7.44
C LEU A 160 4.34 0.00 -6.08
N VAL A 161 4.11 -1.25 -5.67
CA VAL A 161 3.62 -1.56 -4.31
C VAL A 161 4.62 -1.11 -3.26
N THR A 162 5.91 -1.41 -3.48
CA THR A 162 6.98 -0.99 -2.58
C THR A 162 7.07 0.54 -2.48
N LEU A 163 6.97 1.22 -3.62
CA LEU A 163 6.99 2.67 -3.71
C LEU A 163 5.84 3.30 -2.93
N VAL A 164 4.59 2.85 -3.16
CA VAL A 164 3.44 3.46 -2.47
C VAL A 164 3.57 3.25 -0.96
N GLN A 165 3.91 2.05 -0.50
CA GLN A 165 4.12 1.80 0.94
C GLN A 165 5.24 2.68 1.53
N GLY A 166 6.35 2.83 0.80
CA GLY A 166 7.43 3.73 1.18
C GLY A 166 6.97 5.19 1.30
N LEU A 167 6.18 5.67 0.33
CA LEU A 167 5.61 7.02 0.37
C LEU A 167 4.66 7.20 1.56
N GLN A 168 3.85 6.20 1.89
CA GLN A 168 2.95 6.24 3.05
C GLN A 168 3.72 6.37 4.38
N ILE A 169 4.91 5.78 4.48
CA ILE A 169 5.82 5.97 5.63
C ILE A 169 6.46 7.36 5.59
N MET A 170 7.04 7.75 4.45
CA MET A 170 7.80 8.99 4.32
C MET A 170 6.96 10.23 4.57
N ARG A 171 5.65 10.17 4.32
CA ARG A 171 4.72 11.26 4.65
C ARG A 171 4.55 11.54 6.13
N LYS A 172 4.94 10.61 7.00
CA LYS A 172 5.03 10.85 8.45
C LYS A 172 6.20 11.77 8.80
N VAL A 173 7.21 11.82 7.94
CA VAL A 173 8.41 12.65 8.10
C VAL A 173 8.26 13.98 7.37
N ASP A 174 7.79 13.94 6.11
CA ASP A 174 7.52 15.12 5.30
C ASP A 174 6.11 15.04 4.69
N PRO A 175 5.12 15.75 5.27
CA PRO A 175 3.74 15.66 4.83
C PRO A 175 3.45 16.41 3.51
N ASP A 176 4.45 17.07 2.89
CA ASP A 176 4.27 17.84 1.66
C ASP A 176 3.74 16.97 0.50
N PRO A 177 2.50 17.21 0.04
CA PRO A 177 1.92 16.44 -1.06
C PRO A 177 2.68 16.64 -2.37
N ALA A 178 3.38 17.77 -2.56
CA ALA A 178 4.13 18.04 -3.79
C ALA A 178 5.30 17.07 -3.97
N ARG A 179 6.02 16.72 -2.90
CA ARG A 179 7.11 15.73 -2.95
C ARG A 179 6.61 14.34 -3.32
N THR A 180 5.49 13.94 -2.73
CA THR A 180 4.87 12.64 -3.01
C THR A 180 4.39 12.60 -4.47
N GLY A 181 3.75 13.67 -4.95
CA GLY A 181 3.33 13.83 -6.34
C GLY A 181 4.51 13.74 -7.31
N ALA A 182 5.60 14.45 -7.05
CA ALA A 182 6.81 14.40 -7.89
C ALA A 182 7.45 13.00 -7.94
N CYS A 183 7.41 12.26 -6.83
CA CYS A 183 7.90 10.88 -6.80
C CYS A 183 7.03 9.95 -7.65
N LEU A 184 5.70 10.09 -7.59
CA LEU A 184 4.78 9.38 -8.48
C LEU A 184 4.99 9.79 -9.94
N ASP A 185 5.14 11.08 -10.23
CA ASP A 185 5.42 11.58 -11.59
C ASP A 185 6.66 10.90 -12.17
N SER A 186 7.74 10.87 -11.40
CA SER A 186 9.00 10.24 -11.80
C SER A 186 8.84 8.74 -12.05
N ALA A 187 8.17 8.03 -11.13
CA ALA A 187 7.93 6.59 -11.26
C ALA A 187 7.10 6.26 -12.50
N PHE A 188 6.00 6.99 -12.73
CA PHE A 188 5.13 6.75 -13.88
C PHE A 188 5.76 7.20 -15.21
N ALA A 189 6.64 8.21 -15.20
CA ALA A 189 7.42 8.57 -16.39
C ALA A 189 8.31 7.42 -16.84
N LEU A 190 8.99 6.73 -15.91
CA LEU A 190 9.85 5.57 -16.21
C LEU A 190 9.10 4.37 -16.81
N LEU A 191 7.80 4.25 -16.54
CA LEU A 191 6.96 3.17 -17.09
C LEU A 191 6.57 3.42 -18.56
N ARG A 192 6.54 4.68 -19.00
CA ARG A 192 6.06 5.05 -20.34
C ARG A 192 7.12 4.76 -21.41
N PRO A 193 6.70 4.46 -22.66
CA PRO A 193 7.61 4.42 -23.79
C PRO A 193 8.34 5.75 -23.93
N HIS A 194 9.66 5.69 -24.00
CA HIS A 194 10.46 6.84 -24.41
C HIS A 194 10.73 6.71 -25.92
N PRO A 195 10.74 7.82 -26.67
CA PRO A 195 11.27 7.78 -28.03
C PRO A 195 12.68 7.19 -27.95
N ARG A 196 12.95 6.13 -28.70
CA ARG A 196 14.35 5.72 -28.89
C ARG A 196 15.09 6.93 -29.44
N ALA A 197 16.24 7.25 -28.84
CA ALA A 197 17.20 8.13 -29.49
C ALA A 197 17.79 7.38 -30.70
N ASP A 198 16.97 7.18 -31.74
CA ASP A 198 17.41 6.64 -33.01
C ASP A 198 18.27 7.74 -33.67
N GLY A 199 19.58 7.70 -33.38
CA GLY A 199 20.54 8.65 -33.97
C GLY A 199 21.77 9.01 -33.14
N ALA A 200 22.00 8.44 -31.95
CA ALA A 200 23.31 8.61 -31.31
C ALA A 200 24.36 7.81 -32.10
N PRO A 201 25.38 8.43 -32.71
CA PRO A 201 26.42 7.69 -33.42
C PRO A 201 27.10 6.74 -32.42
N THR A 202 27.19 5.46 -32.79
CA THR A 202 28.09 4.51 -32.13
C THR A 202 29.46 5.15 -32.03
N PRO A 203 30.05 5.30 -30.83
CA PRO A 203 31.41 5.81 -30.72
C PRO A 203 32.33 4.86 -31.48
N GLU A 204 32.95 5.38 -32.53
CA GLU A 204 33.97 4.70 -33.31
C GLU A 204 35.08 4.25 -32.34
N PRO A 205 35.53 2.99 -32.39
CA PRO A 205 36.55 2.52 -31.46
C PRO A 205 37.81 3.36 -31.66
N ALA A 206 38.20 4.09 -30.61
CA ALA A 206 39.41 4.91 -30.61
C ALA A 206 40.60 4.05 -31.04
N ALA A 207 41.25 4.45 -32.14
CA ALA A 207 42.46 3.82 -32.61
C ALA A 207 43.49 3.82 -31.48
N VAL A 208 43.91 2.62 -31.06
CA VAL A 208 45.00 2.43 -30.11
C VAL A 208 46.28 2.87 -30.81
N PRO A 209 47.02 3.88 -30.30
CA PRO A 209 48.29 4.25 -30.89
C PRO A 209 49.29 3.11 -30.70
N ASP A 210 49.86 2.65 -31.81
CA ASP A 210 50.89 1.63 -31.89
C ASP A 210 52.16 2.16 -31.20
N LEU A 211 52.39 1.73 -29.96
CA LEU A 211 53.64 2.01 -29.25
C LEU A 211 54.70 1.03 -29.75
N ALA A 212 55.36 1.42 -30.84
CA ALA A 212 56.60 0.81 -31.28
C ALA A 212 57.66 0.93 -30.17
N LEU A 213 58.09 -0.23 -29.66
CA LEU A 213 59.25 -0.37 -28.79
C LEU A 213 60.52 -0.05 -29.60
N SER A 214 61.28 0.95 -29.14
CA SER A 214 62.71 1.12 -29.41
C SER A 214 63.37 1.81 -28.23
#